data_AF-A0A7I8MR69-F1
#
_entry.id   AF-A0A7I8MR69-F1
#
_cell.length_a   1.000
_cell.length_b   1.000
_cell.length_c   1.000
_cell.angle_alpha   90.00
_cell.angle_beta   90.00
_cell.angle_gamma   90.00
#
_symmetry.space_group_name_H-M   'P 1'
#
loop_
_entity.id
_entity.type
_entity.pdbx_description
1 polymer ?
#
loop_
_entity_poly.entity_id
_entity_poly.type
_entity_poly.pdbx_seq_one_letter_code
_entity_poly.pdbx_strand_id
1 'polypeptide(L)'
;MTCHASSKALGYGTHEGRYMAAYTKGVYVDIMNERGEVVTKTAQYQISPIPDLPMDLDKIITREGEQLQTVGQHWPGSGPLTKEMRDNMERIGVCLSCHKYVPDGKFIYRVVSTIGETLGMIPKNDQEHRKLIARAMFIAANVEIFGALAAAIIGVLLAVFIIRRKR
;
A
#
# COMPACT_ATOMS: atom_id res chain seq x y z
N MET A 1 1.39 -11.54 8.52
CA MET A 1 1.35 -11.53 7.03
C MET A 1 -0.09 -11.71 6.60
N THR A 2 -0.65 -10.86 5.73
CA THR A 2 -1.96 -11.13 5.13
C THR A 2 -1.78 -12.02 3.91
N CYS A 3 -2.35 -13.24 3.94
CA CYS A 3 -2.29 -14.16 2.81
C CYS A 3 -3.16 -13.69 1.63
N HIS A 4 -4.02 -12.69 1.83
CA HIS A 4 -5.01 -12.26 0.85
C HIS A 4 -4.65 -10.98 0.10
N ALA A 5 -3.70 -10.18 0.62
CA ALA A 5 -3.28 -8.92 -0.01
C ALA A 5 -1.77 -8.86 -0.27
N SER A 6 -1.13 -10.02 -0.37
CA SER A 6 0.27 -10.09 -0.79
C SER A 6 0.37 -9.95 -2.31
N SER A 7 1.49 -9.41 -2.79
CA SER A 7 1.79 -9.34 -4.22
C SER A 7 1.72 -10.70 -4.90
N LYS A 8 2.15 -11.77 -4.21
CA LYS A 8 2.00 -13.14 -4.70
C LYS A 8 0.53 -13.56 -4.87
N ALA A 9 -0.32 -13.30 -3.88
CA ALA A 9 -1.75 -13.64 -3.95
C ALA A 9 -2.49 -12.86 -5.03
N LEU A 10 -2.06 -11.62 -5.29
CA LEU A 10 -2.59 -10.77 -6.36
C LEU A 10 -2.02 -11.12 -7.76
N GLY A 11 -1.06 -12.03 -7.84
CA GLY A 11 -0.45 -12.50 -9.09
C GLY A 11 0.72 -11.66 -9.60
N TYR A 12 1.18 -10.68 -8.82
CA TYR A 12 2.33 -9.82 -9.15
C TYR A 12 3.69 -10.46 -8.84
N GLY A 13 3.69 -11.71 -8.38
CA GLY A 13 4.89 -12.43 -7.95
C GLY A 13 5.29 -12.12 -6.50
N THR A 14 6.12 -12.99 -5.94
CA THR A 14 6.63 -12.94 -4.58
C THR A 14 7.53 -11.72 -4.45
N HIS A 15 7.11 -10.79 -3.57
CA HIS A 15 7.75 -9.49 -3.42
C HIS A 15 7.85 -8.71 -4.76
N GLU A 16 6.76 -8.68 -5.53
CA GLU A 16 6.68 -7.95 -6.83
C GLU A 16 7.59 -8.55 -7.92
N GLY A 17 7.92 -9.84 -7.80
CA GLY A 17 8.79 -10.53 -8.76
C GLY A 17 10.28 -10.20 -8.61
N ARG A 18 10.69 -9.71 -7.44
CA ARG A 18 12.09 -9.31 -7.20
C ARG A 18 13.07 -10.49 -7.26
N TYR A 19 12.64 -11.68 -6.85
CA TYR A 19 13.55 -12.80 -6.58
C TYR A 19 13.65 -13.83 -7.70
N MET A 20 12.69 -13.84 -8.62
CA MET A 20 12.55 -14.90 -9.64
C MET A 20 12.82 -14.37 -11.06
N ALA A 21 13.50 -13.23 -11.19
CA ALA A 21 13.73 -12.53 -12.46
C ALA A 21 15.08 -12.87 -13.16
N ALA A 22 15.82 -13.88 -12.69
CA ALA A 22 17.22 -14.12 -13.09
C ALA A 22 17.48 -15.47 -13.75
N TYR A 23 16.46 -16.15 -14.29
CA TYR A 23 16.63 -17.45 -14.93
C TYR A 23 17.63 -17.42 -16.10
N THR A 24 17.79 -16.30 -16.79
CA THR A 24 18.76 -16.14 -17.88
C THR A 24 20.22 -16.04 -17.44
N LYS A 25 20.48 -15.73 -16.16
CA LYS A 25 21.83 -15.50 -15.61
C LYS A 25 22.34 -16.66 -14.75
N GLY A 26 21.46 -17.61 -14.42
CA GLY A 26 21.75 -18.70 -13.50
C GLY A 26 21.86 -18.20 -12.06
N VAL A 27 21.84 -19.13 -11.11
CA VAL A 27 21.90 -18.85 -9.66
C VAL A 27 23.13 -19.52 -9.08
N TYR A 28 23.90 -18.74 -8.32
CA TYR A 28 24.98 -19.20 -7.46
C TYR A 28 24.65 -18.98 -5.98
N VAL A 29 24.98 -19.94 -5.14
CA VAL A 29 24.93 -19.82 -3.68
C VAL A 29 26.33 -20.10 -3.14
N ASP A 30 27.08 -19.04 -2.86
CA ASP A 30 28.46 -19.08 -2.37
C ASP A 30 28.79 -17.79 -1.60
N ILE A 31 29.97 -17.74 -0.98
CA ILE A 31 30.47 -16.55 -0.28
C ILE A 31 30.76 -15.46 -1.32
N MET A 32 30.19 -14.27 -1.09
CA MET A 32 30.39 -13.09 -1.91
C MET A 32 31.13 -11.99 -1.13
N ASN A 33 31.91 -11.18 -1.83
CA ASN A 33 32.54 -9.99 -1.25
C ASN A 33 31.53 -8.83 -1.11
N GLU A 34 31.98 -7.67 -0.61
CA GLU A 34 31.16 -6.48 -0.43
C GLU A 34 30.61 -5.89 -1.75
N ARG A 35 31.15 -6.33 -2.90
CA ARG A 35 30.75 -5.91 -4.24
C ARG A 35 29.77 -6.89 -4.89
N GLY A 36 29.45 -8.00 -4.22
CA GLY A 36 28.56 -9.05 -4.74
C GLY A 36 29.24 -10.02 -5.70
N GLU A 37 30.57 -10.06 -5.74
CA GLU A 37 31.33 -11.00 -6.56
C GLU A 37 31.60 -12.28 -5.77
N VAL A 38 31.49 -13.44 -6.44
CA VAL A 38 31.77 -14.74 -5.82
C VAL A 38 33.27 -14.88 -5.53
N VAL A 39 33.61 -15.16 -4.26
CA VAL A 39 35.01 -15.25 -3.79
C VAL A 39 35.65 -16.60 -4.16
N THR A 40 34.83 -17.65 -4.23
CA THR A 40 35.27 -19.02 -4.41
C THR A 40 35.55 -19.33 -5.88
N LYS A 41 36.75 -19.83 -6.19
CA LYS A 41 37.16 -20.19 -7.56
C LYS A 41 36.48 -21.43 -8.13
N THR A 42 35.87 -22.24 -7.26
CA THR A 42 35.21 -23.50 -7.60
C THR A 42 33.69 -23.39 -7.60
N ALA A 43 33.13 -22.18 -7.50
CA ALA A 43 31.70 -21.97 -7.52
C ALA A 43 31.07 -22.56 -8.79
N GLN A 44 29.93 -23.25 -8.63
CA GLN A 44 29.16 -23.87 -9.71
C GLN A 44 27.72 -23.37 -9.62
N TYR A 45 27.06 -23.23 -10.77
CA TYR A 45 25.65 -22.87 -10.81
C TYR A 45 24.83 -23.94 -10.07
N GLN A 46 24.03 -23.53 -9.08
CA GLN A 46 23.00 -24.39 -8.51
C GLN A 46 21.79 -24.47 -9.45
N ILE A 47 21.52 -23.39 -10.19
CA ILE A 47 20.54 -23.35 -11.27
C ILE A 47 21.24 -22.78 -12.50
N SER A 48 21.40 -23.59 -13.54
CA SER A 48 22.00 -23.16 -14.80
C SER A 48 21.17 -22.05 -15.46
N PRO A 49 21.81 -21.11 -16.18
CA PRO A 49 21.10 -20.12 -16.96
C PRO A 49 20.25 -20.79 -18.05
N ILE A 50 19.04 -20.27 -18.24
CA ILE A 50 18.11 -20.63 -19.31
C ILE A 50 17.90 -19.35 -20.13
N PRO A 51 18.69 -19.09 -21.19
CA PRO A 51 18.66 -17.83 -21.93
C PRO A 51 17.27 -17.47 -22.49
N ASP A 52 16.51 -18.48 -22.89
CA ASP A 52 15.18 -18.33 -23.48
C ASP A 52 14.05 -18.21 -22.45
N LEU A 53 14.38 -18.06 -21.17
CA LEU A 53 13.41 -17.84 -20.08
C LEU A 53 13.62 -16.47 -19.40
N PRO A 54 13.35 -15.35 -20.12
CA PRO A 54 13.55 -13.99 -19.58
C PRO A 54 12.45 -13.55 -18.60
N MET A 55 11.35 -14.29 -18.53
CA MET A 55 10.17 -13.96 -17.72
C MET A 55 10.29 -14.46 -16.28
N ASP A 56 9.64 -13.75 -15.36
CA ASP A 56 9.48 -14.20 -13.98
C ASP A 56 8.36 -15.25 -13.92
N LEU A 57 8.71 -16.48 -13.55
CA LEU A 57 7.77 -17.60 -13.45
C LEU A 57 6.76 -17.47 -12.29
N ASP A 58 7.01 -16.56 -11.37
CA ASP A 58 6.20 -16.34 -10.20
C ASP A 58 5.12 -15.27 -10.43
N LYS A 59 5.26 -14.51 -11.53
CA LYS A 59 4.40 -13.39 -11.92
C LYS A 59 3.47 -13.81 -13.06
N ILE A 60 2.17 -13.83 -12.77
CA ILE A 60 1.13 -14.24 -13.71
C ILE A 60 0.45 -13.05 -14.41
N ILE A 61 0.49 -11.86 -13.80
CA ILE A 61 -0.19 -10.66 -14.31
C ILE A 61 0.59 -9.39 -13.94
N THR A 62 0.54 -8.38 -14.80
CA THR A 62 1.05 -7.02 -14.50
C THR A 62 0.05 -6.24 -13.65
N ARG A 63 0.49 -5.10 -13.10
CA ARG A 63 -0.40 -4.23 -12.30
C ARG A 63 -1.52 -3.65 -13.17
N GLU A 64 -1.21 -3.42 -14.44
CA GLU A 64 -2.08 -2.91 -15.49
C GLU A 64 -3.10 -3.96 -15.97
N GLY A 65 -2.89 -5.24 -15.64
CA GLY A 65 -3.81 -6.33 -15.96
C GLY A 65 -3.44 -7.15 -17.19
N GLU A 66 -2.25 -6.96 -17.74
CA GLU A 66 -1.71 -7.83 -18.78
C GLU A 66 -1.31 -9.18 -18.19
N GLN A 67 -1.92 -10.25 -18.69
CA GLN A 67 -1.62 -11.61 -18.24
C GLN A 67 -0.32 -12.09 -18.89
N LEU A 68 0.68 -12.41 -18.07
CA LEU A 68 2.00 -12.87 -18.50
C LEU A 68 2.08 -14.40 -18.64
N GLN A 69 1.21 -15.11 -17.93
CA GLN A 69 1.18 -16.58 -17.92
C GLN A 69 -0.25 -17.10 -17.88
N THR A 70 -0.51 -18.20 -18.57
CA THR A 70 -1.80 -18.88 -18.52
C THR A 70 -2.01 -19.48 -17.13
N VAL A 71 -3.05 -19.02 -16.44
CA VAL A 71 -3.59 -19.68 -15.25
C VAL A 71 -4.91 -20.31 -15.67
N GLY A 72 -5.01 -21.63 -15.59
CA GLY A 72 -6.22 -22.37 -15.94
C GLY A 72 -6.62 -22.31 -17.43
N GLN A 73 -7.20 -23.39 -17.92
CA GLN A 73 -7.77 -23.46 -19.28
C GLN A 73 -9.09 -24.23 -19.33
N HIS A 74 -9.52 -24.79 -18.19
CA HIS A 74 -10.63 -25.74 -18.13
C HIS A 74 -11.98 -25.09 -17.81
N TRP A 75 -11.99 -23.88 -17.24
CA TRP A 75 -13.22 -23.20 -16.84
C TRP A 75 -13.23 -21.73 -17.29
N PRO A 76 -14.38 -21.20 -17.74
CA PRO A 76 -14.49 -19.80 -18.17
C PRO A 76 -14.04 -18.78 -17.11
N GLY A 77 -14.10 -19.13 -15.83
CA GLY A 77 -13.65 -18.30 -14.71
C GLY A 77 -12.23 -18.63 -14.19
N SER A 78 -11.48 -19.54 -14.82
CA SER A 78 -10.20 -20.02 -14.31
C SER A 78 -9.00 -19.08 -14.55
N GLY A 79 -9.25 -17.79 -14.82
CA GLY A 79 -8.24 -16.77 -15.07
C GLY A 79 -7.68 -16.10 -13.80
N PRO A 80 -6.74 -15.16 -13.95
CA PRO A 80 -6.28 -14.34 -12.83
C PRO A 80 -7.43 -13.44 -12.35
N LEU A 81 -7.38 -13.03 -11.08
CA LEU A 81 -8.34 -12.06 -10.53
C LEU A 81 -8.44 -10.85 -11.45
N THR A 82 -9.63 -10.29 -11.67
CA THR A 82 -9.76 -9.07 -12.49
C THR A 82 -9.06 -7.90 -11.84
N LYS A 83 -8.77 -6.84 -12.61
CA LYS A 83 -8.16 -5.62 -12.07
C LYS A 83 -8.97 -5.05 -10.90
N GLU A 84 -10.29 -4.94 -11.07
CA GLU A 84 -11.20 -4.45 -10.02
C GLU A 84 -11.10 -5.28 -8.73
N MET A 85 -11.10 -6.62 -8.85
CA MET A 85 -10.95 -7.50 -7.68
C MET A 85 -9.61 -7.27 -6.97
N ARG A 86 -8.52 -7.14 -7.73
CA ARG A 86 -7.20 -6.86 -7.17
C ARG A 86 -7.14 -5.49 -6.50
N ASP A 87 -7.66 -4.45 -7.15
CA ASP A 87 -7.71 -3.09 -6.61
C ASP A 87 -8.51 -3.04 -5.29
N ASN A 88 -9.62 -3.81 -5.18
CA ASN A 88 -10.43 -3.91 -3.97
C ASN A 88 -9.73 -4.69 -2.83
N MET A 89 -8.83 -5.60 -3.17
CA MET A 89 -8.06 -6.41 -2.21
C MET A 89 -6.75 -5.74 -1.80
N GLU A 90 -6.11 -5.02 -2.72
CA GLU A 90 -4.81 -4.39 -2.51
C GLU A 90 -4.93 -3.22 -1.53
N ARG A 91 -4.21 -3.34 -0.42
CA ARG A 91 -4.10 -2.30 0.60
C ARG A 91 -2.67 -1.78 0.74
N ILE A 92 -1.81 -2.16 -0.21
CA ILE A 92 -0.43 -1.69 -0.28
C ILE A 92 -0.46 -0.19 -0.53
N GLY A 93 0.30 0.58 0.24
CA GLY A 93 0.34 2.04 0.14
C GLY A 93 -0.74 2.79 0.93
N VAL A 94 -1.67 2.12 1.63
CA VAL A 94 -2.64 2.82 2.52
C VAL A 94 -1.93 3.58 3.64
N CYS A 95 -0.82 3.04 4.15
CA CYS A 95 0.04 3.77 5.09
C CYS A 95 0.56 5.08 4.47
N LEU A 96 0.98 5.06 3.21
CA LEU A 96 1.44 6.25 2.49
C LEU A 96 0.29 7.25 2.30
N SER A 97 -0.95 6.82 2.10
CA SER A 97 -2.10 7.75 2.02
C SER A 97 -2.25 8.61 3.28
N CYS A 98 -2.05 8.03 4.47
CA CYS A 98 -2.05 8.77 5.71
C CYS A 98 -0.75 9.57 5.92
N HIS A 99 0.39 9.00 5.55
CA HIS A 99 1.70 9.63 5.72
C HIS A 99 2.08 10.62 4.62
N LYS A 100 1.29 10.77 3.55
CA LYS A 100 1.64 11.61 2.39
C LYS A 100 1.97 13.06 2.77
N TYR A 101 1.29 13.61 3.78
CA TYR A 101 1.43 15.01 4.19
C TYR A 101 2.07 15.20 5.56
N VAL A 102 2.38 14.09 6.25
CA VAL A 102 3.00 14.11 7.58
C VAL A 102 4.46 14.58 7.53
N PRO A 103 5.34 14.08 6.63
CA PRO A 103 6.75 14.49 6.57
C PRO A 103 6.95 15.83 5.87
N ASP A 104 6.09 16.20 4.90
CA ASP A 104 6.27 17.41 4.06
C ASP A 104 5.78 18.72 4.71
N GLY A 105 5.40 18.71 5.99
CA GLY A 105 5.44 19.95 6.78
C GLY A 105 4.40 21.02 6.46
N LYS A 106 3.15 20.66 6.09
CA LYS A 106 2.06 21.67 6.24
C LYS A 106 2.03 22.10 7.71
N PHE A 107 1.94 23.41 7.95
CA PHE A 107 2.07 24.02 9.29
C PHE A 107 1.30 23.25 10.38
N ILE A 108 0.07 22.82 10.08
CA ILE A 108 -0.77 22.06 10.99
C ILE A 108 -0.19 20.69 11.36
N TYR A 109 0.37 19.92 10.42
CA TYR A 109 0.99 18.63 10.74
C TYR A 109 2.28 18.79 11.55
N ARG A 110 3.01 19.91 11.36
CA ARG A 110 4.18 20.26 12.18
C ARG A 110 3.77 20.60 13.62
N VAL A 111 2.73 21.40 13.79
CA VAL A 111 2.18 21.72 15.12
C VAL A 111 1.70 20.45 15.83
N VAL A 112 0.97 19.58 15.13
CA VAL A 112 0.46 18.32 15.71
C VAL A 112 1.59 17.37 16.08
N SER A 113 2.62 17.23 15.25
CA SER A 113 3.77 16.37 15.56
C SER A 113 4.59 16.91 16.74
N THR A 114 4.87 18.21 16.80
CA THR A 114 5.57 18.83 17.94
C THR A 114 4.77 18.71 19.23
N ILE A 115 3.46 19.03 19.22
CA ILE A 115 2.61 18.88 20.41
C ILE A 115 2.55 17.41 20.83
N GLY A 116 2.39 16.49 19.86
CA GLY A 116 2.40 15.06 20.11
C GLY A 116 3.70 14.57 20.76
N GLU A 117 4.85 15.10 20.33
CA GLU A 117 6.16 14.80 20.92
C GLU A 117 6.24 15.32 22.36
N THR A 118 5.91 16.60 22.58
CA THR A 118 5.97 17.23 23.92
C THR A 118 5.02 16.59 24.93
N LEU A 119 3.85 16.14 24.49
CA LEU A 119 2.85 15.48 25.33
C LEU A 119 3.05 13.95 25.42
N GLY A 120 4.08 13.40 24.78
CA GLY A 120 4.35 11.96 24.76
C GLY A 120 3.25 11.13 24.09
N MET A 121 2.49 11.72 23.17
CA MET A 121 1.36 11.10 22.46
C MET A 121 1.75 10.46 21.12
N ILE A 122 3.04 10.46 20.77
CA ILE A 122 3.54 9.75 19.59
C ILE A 122 3.42 8.23 19.84
N PRO A 123 2.71 7.49 18.98
CA PRO A 123 2.55 6.05 19.14
C PRO A 123 3.90 5.34 18.98
N LYS A 124 4.23 4.47 19.94
CA LYS A 124 5.50 3.72 20.01
C LYS A 124 5.38 2.28 19.52
N ASN A 125 4.15 1.79 19.34
CA ASN A 125 3.86 0.44 18.87
C ASN A 125 2.61 0.41 17.98
N ASP A 126 2.38 -0.73 17.34
CA ASP A 126 1.26 -0.93 16.40
C ASP A 126 -0.12 -0.72 17.03
N GLN A 127 -0.30 -1.07 18.31
CA GLN A 127 -1.59 -0.90 18.99
C GLN A 127 -1.90 0.58 19.22
N GLU A 128 -0.92 1.34 19.69
CA GLU A 128 -1.04 2.78 19.86
C GLU A 128 -1.29 3.49 18.53
N HIS A 129 -0.59 3.07 17.47
CA HIS A 129 -0.78 3.66 16.14
C HIS A 129 -2.19 3.39 15.61
N ARG A 130 -2.70 2.15 15.73
CA ARG A 130 -4.08 1.81 15.33
C ARG A 130 -5.12 2.59 16.13
N LYS A 131 -4.91 2.77 17.44
CA LYS A 131 -5.81 3.56 18.31
C LYS A 131 -5.86 5.02 17.88
N LEU A 132 -4.71 5.61 17.55
CA LEU A 132 -4.62 6.98 17.05
C LEU A 132 -5.39 7.14 15.73
N ILE A 133 -5.16 6.23 14.76
CA ILE A 133 -5.86 6.25 13.46
C ILE A 133 -7.37 6.10 13.66
N ALA A 134 -7.82 5.11 14.44
CA ALA A 134 -9.24 4.87 14.68
C ALA A 134 -9.92 6.10 15.29
N ARG A 135 -9.29 6.75 16.27
CA ARG A 135 -9.79 8.00 16.85
C ARG A 135 -9.86 9.13 15.83
N ALA A 136 -8.82 9.30 15.02
CA ALA A 136 -8.78 10.34 13.98
C ALA A 136 -9.90 10.14 12.95
N MET A 137 -10.11 8.90 12.48
CA MET A 137 -11.19 8.57 11.54
C MET A 137 -12.57 8.78 12.16
N PHE A 138 -12.76 8.41 13.43
CA PHE A 138 -14.03 8.64 14.13
C PHE A 138 -14.35 10.13 14.22
N ILE A 139 -13.37 10.97 14.61
CA ILE A 139 -13.57 12.42 14.69
C ILE A 139 -13.86 13.00 13.30
N ALA A 140 -13.08 12.62 12.28
CA ALA A 140 -13.27 13.11 10.92
C ALA A 140 -14.69 12.80 10.39
N ALA A 141 -15.14 11.55 10.53
CA ALA A 141 -16.48 11.14 10.09
C ALA A 141 -17.60 11.90 10.81
N ASN A 142 -17.47 12.13 12.12
CA ASN A 142 -18.47 12.89 12.88
C ASN A 142 -18.47 14.37 12.48
N VAL A 143 -17.29 14.98 12.27
CA VAL A 143 -17.18 16.38 11.84
C VAL A 143 -17.74 16.58 10.43
N GLU A 144 -17.51 15.65 9.51
CA GLU A 144 -18.07 15.73 8.15
C GLU A 144 -19.60 15.72 8.16
N ILE A 145 -20.22 14.83 8.95
CA ILE A 145 -21.68 14.71 9.00
C ILE A 145 -22.29 15.82 9.87
N PHE A 146 -21.91 15.89 11.15
CA PHE A 146 -22.53 16.80 12.11
C PHE A 146 -22.06 18.25 11.94
N GLY A 147 -20.83 18.46 11.49
CA GLY A 147 -20.32 19.80 11.19
C GLY A 147 -21.05 20.44 10.01
N ALA A 148 -21.30 19.66 8.94
CA ALA A 148 -22.09 20.13 7.80
C ALA A 148 -23.54 20.43 8.20
N LEU A 149 -24.15 19.55 9.01
CA LEU A 149 -25.51 19.73 9.54
C LEU A 149 -25.61 20.99 10.43
N ALA A 150 -24.67 21.17 11.35
CA ALA A 150 -24.62 22.34 12.22
C ALA A 150 -24.45 23.63 11.41
N ALA A 151 -23.56 23.63 10.41
CA ALA A 151 -23.36 24.77 9.52
C ALA A 151 -24.64 25.12 8.73
N ALA A 152 -25.35 24.12 8.23
CA ALA A 152 -26.62 24.30 7.54
C ALA A 152 -27.69 24.91 8.46
N ILE A 153 -27.83 24.37 9.68
CA ILE A 153 -28.79 24.89 10.68
C ILE A 153 -28.44 26.33 11.05
N ILE A 154 -27.16 26.63 11.32
CA ILE A 154 -26.71 28.00 11.63
C ILE A 154 -26.99 28.93 10.45
N GLY A 155 -26.74 28.50 9.22
CA GLY A 155 -27.04 29.26 8.01
C GLY A 155 -28.54 29.61 7.88
N VAL A 156 -29.42 28.63 8.12
CA VAL A 156 -30.87 28.84 8.11
C VAL A 156 -31.31 29.78 9.23
N LEU A 157 -30.80 29.60 10.45
CA LEU A 157 -31.11 30.46 11.59
C LEU A 157 -30.66 31.91 11.36
N LEU A 158 -29.46 32.11 10.79
CA LEU A 158 -28.95 33.42 10.42
C LEU A 158 -29.79 34.05 9.31
N ALA A 159 -30.19 33.29 8.29
CA ALA A 159 -31.06 33.79 7.22
C ALA A 159 -32.43 34.23 7.79
N VAL A 160 -33.05 33.42 8.64
CA VAL A 160 -34.31 33.76 9.31
C VAL A 160 -34.16 34.99 10.20
N PHE A 161 -33.07 35.10 10.96
CA PHE A 161 -32.77 36.27 11.79
C PHE A 161 -32.63 37.55 10.97
N ILE A 162 -31.90 37.50 9.85
CA ILE A 162 -31.72 38.65 8.95
C ILE A 162 -33.05 39.06 8.29
N ILE A 163 -33.86 38.11 7.84
CA ILE A 163 -35.18 38.37 7.24
C ILE A 163 -36.12 39.01 8.26
N ARG A 164 -36.14 38.51 9.50
CA ARG A 164 -36.98 39.06 10.59
C ARG A 164 -36.54 40.46 11.04
N ARG A 165 -35.27 40.83 10.88
CA ARG A 165 -34.76 42.17 11.22
C ARG A 165 -34.99 43.21 10.11
N LYS A 166 -35.22 42.76 8.87
CA LYS A 166 -35.53 43.64 7.71
C LYS A 166 -37.04 43.90 7.52
N ARG A 167 -37.91 43.12 8.16
CA ARG A 167 -39.35 43.41 8.31
C ARG A 167 -39.57 44.23 9.56
#